data_AF-A0A3R9HSY0-F1
#
_entry.id   AF-A0A3R9HSY0-F1
#
_cell.length_a   1.000
_cell.length_b   1.000
_cell.length_c   1.000
_cell.angle_alpha   90.00
_cell.angle_beta   90.00
_cell.angle_gamma   90.00
#
_symmetry.space_group_name_H-M   'P 1'
#
loop_
_entity.id
_entity.type
_entity.pdbx_description
1 polymer ?
#
loop_
_entity_poly.entity_id
_entity_poly.type
_entity_poly.pdbx_seq_one_letter_code
_entity_poly.pdbx_strand_id
1 'polypeptide(L)'
;METSDKFQITEPLPASQRQAYETFLAKAGIDVAAIEWVESESGQIYVYDVNTNTNYNPTAEEKAGIFAHQHLAEYLKNELAASYPE
;
A
#
# COMPACT_ATOMS: atom_id res chain seq x y z
N MET A 1 -16.01 -6.66 -10.25
CA MET A 1 -15.39 -6.19 -9.00
C MET A 1 -15.84 -7.14 -7.90
N GLU A 2 -14.92 -7.60 -7.05
CA GLU A 2 -15.24 -8.50 -5.92
C GLU A 2 -16.22 -7.81 -4.97
N THR A 3 -17.33 -8.48 -4.63
CA THR A 3 -18.41 -7.95 -3.77
C THR A 3 -18.57 -8.74 -2.47
N SER A 4 -17.59 -9.58 -2.12
CA SER A 4 -17.63 -10.42 -0.92
C SER A 4 -16.73 -9.87 0.17
N ASP A 5 -17.14 -10.04 1.42
CA ASP A 5 -16.47 -9.53 2.64
C ASP A 5 -15.18 -10.28 3.01
N LYS A 6 -14.45 -10.77 2.01
CA LYS A 6 -13.21 -11.54 2.19
C LYS A 6 -12.02 -10.66 2.59
N PHE A 7 -12.05 -9.38 2.23
CA PHE A 7 -10.95 -8.44 2.43
C PHE A 7 -11.39 -7.24 3.24
N GLN A 8 -10.51 -6.76 4.11
CA GLN A 8 -10.74 -5.62 4.98
C GLN A 8 -9.44 -4.83 5.16
N ILE A 9 -9.55 -3.50 5.18
CA ILE A 9 -8.48 -2.62 5.65
C ILE A 9 -8.56 -2.57 7.18
N THR A 10 -7.47 -2.94 7.84
CA THR A 10 -7.38 -3.06 9.30
C THR A 10 -6.44 -2.01 9.86
N GLU A 11 -6.06 -2.16 11.13
CA GLU A 11 -5.16 -1.25 11.82
C GLU A 11 -3.82 -1.06 11.08
N PRO A 12 -3.19 0.12 11.19
CA PRO A 12 -1.88 0.38 10.60
C PRO A 12 -0.83 -0.64 11.06
N LEU A 13 0.14 -0.90 10.18
CA LEU A 13 1.29 -1.74 10.52
C LEU A 13 2.06 -1.17 11.73
N PRO A 14 2.67 -2.03 12.56
CA PRO A 14 3.64 -1.61 13.55
C PRO A 14 4.70 -0.69 12.94
N ALA A 15 5.07 0.38 13.65
CA ALA A 15 5.94 1.43 13.11
C ALA A 15 7.29 0.89 12.60
N SER A 16 7.86 -0.11 13.28
CA SER A 16 9.11 -0.77 12.85
C SER A 16 8.97 -1.52 11.53
N GLN A 17 7.85 -2.24 11.34
CA GLN A 17 7.57 -2.97 10.11
C GLN A 17 7.33 -2.01 8.94
N ARG A 18 6.51 -0.97 9.17
CA ARG A 18 6.27 0.09 8.18
C ARG A 18 7.58 0.77 7.75
N GLN A 19 8.42 1.16 8.71
CA GLN A 19 9.69 1.82 8.40
C GLN A 19 10.66 0.91 7.63
N ALA A 20 10.69 -0.38 7.95
CA ALA A 20 11.49 -1.35 7.21
C ALA A 20 11.04 -1.44 5.75
N TYR A 21 9.72 -1.45 5.51
CA TYR A 21 9.14 -1.47 4.18
C TYR A 21 9.38 -0.19 3.39
N GLU A 22 9.14 0.98 4.00
CA GLU A 22 9.44 2.29 3.41
C GLU A 22 10.93 2.40 3.03
N THR A 23 11.83 1.93 3.89
CA THR A 23 13.29 1.91 3.61
C THR A 23 13.65 0.99 2.45
N PHE A 24 13.03 -0.19 2.39
CA PHE A 24 13.23 -1.14 1.30
C PHE A 24 12.78 -0.55 -0.05
N LEU A 25 11.56 0.01 -0.10
CA LEU A 25 10.99 0.61 -1.30
C LEU A 25 11.80 1.82 -1.78
N ALA A 26 12.21 2.70 -0.86
CA ALA A 26 13.06 3.84 -1.19
C ALA A 26 14.41 3.42 -1.80
N LYS A 27 15.05 2.37 -1.27
CA LYS A 27 16.30 1.82 -1.84
C LYS A 27 16.10 1.20 -3.21
N ALA A 28 14.91 0.70 -3.50
CA ALA A 28 14.55 0.13 -4.80
C ALA A 28 14.11 1.19 -5.81
N GLY A 29 13.91 2.45 -5.41
CA GLY A 29 13.35 3.49 -6.26
C GLY A 29 11.88 3.24 -6.61
N ILE A 30 11.11 2.68 -5.66
CA ILE A 30 9.69 2.38 -5.83
C ILE A 30 8.90 3.30 -4.90
N ASP A 31 8.10 4.20 -5.48
CA ASP A 31 7.32 5.16 -4.70
C ASP A 31 5.92 4.63 -4.34
N VAL A 32 5.36 3.76 -5.17
CA VAL A 32 4.02 3.17 -4.99
C VAL A 32 4.10 1.66 -5.18
N ALA A 33 3.72 0.92 -4.13
CA ALA A 33 3.62 -0.54 -4.18
C ALA A 33 2.64 -1.07 -3.12
N ALA A 34 2.16 -2.28 -3.37
CA ALA A 34 1.61 -3.16 -2.35
C ALA A 34 2.68 -4.16 -1.91
N ILE A 35 2.77 -4.43 -0.61
CA ILE A 35 3.66 -5.44 -0.04
C ILE A 35 2.81 -6.54 0.57
N GLU A 36 3.04 -7.76 0.12
CA GLU A 36 2.31 -8.92 0.60
C GLU A 36 3.16 -9.76 1.54
N TRP A 37 2.58 -10.13 2.67
CA TRP A 37 3.27 -10.85 3.73
C TRP A 37 2.33 -11.80 4.46
N VAL A 38 2.92 -12.80 5.11
CA VAL A 38 2.24 -13.73 6.02
C VAL A 38 3.00 -13.81 7.34
N GLU A 39 2.29 -14.18 8.39
CA GLU A 39 2.86 -14.47 9.70
C GLU A 39 2.78 -15.98 9.94
N SER A 40 3.90 -16.57 10.35
CA SER A 40 3.93 -17.97 10.79
C SER A 40 3.41 -18.14 12.22
N GLU A 41 3.17 -19.39 12.62
CA GLU A 41 2.69 -19.72 13.97
C GLU A 41 3.61 -19.22 15.11
N SER A 42 4.89 -19.01 14.84
CA SER A 42 5.86 -18.47 15.82
C SER A 42 5.92 -16.93 15.83
N GLY A 43 5.09 -16.25 15.05
CA GLY A 43 5.09 -14.79 14.92
C GLY A 43 6.14 -14.25 13.93
N GLN A 44 6.87 -15.11 13.23
CA GLN A 44 7.82 -14.66 12.20
C GLN A 44 7.06 -14.21 10.96
N ILE A 45 7.34 -12.98 10.52
CA ILE A 45 6.84 -12.39 9.27
C ILE A 45 7.68 -12.85 8.08
N TYR A 46 7.00 -13.23 7.00
CA TYR A 46 7.57 -13.53 5.70
C TYR A 46 6.93 -12.64 4.65
N VAL A 47 7.71 -11.74 4.06
CA VAL A 47 7.32 -10.95 2.89
C VAL A 47 7.60 -11.80 1.66
N TYR A 48 6.60 -11.97 0.79
CA TYR A 48 6.71 -12.89 -0.34
C TYR A 48 6.47 -12.21 -1.70
N ASP A 49 5.87 -11.01 -1.74
CA ASP A 49 5.64 -10.29 -3.00
C ASP A 49 5.63 -8.76 -2.81
N VAL A 50 5.98 -8.05 -3.89
CA VAL A 50 5.95 -6.57 -3.99
C VAL A 50 5.37 -6.19 -5.35
N ASN A 51 4.13 -5.69 -5.35
CA ASN A 51 3.37 -5.38 -6.55
C ASN A 51 3.32 -3.86 -6.80
N THR A 52 3.79 -3.40 -7.97
CA THR A 52 3.70 -1.98 -8.38
C THR A 52 2.45 -1.67 -9.21
N ASN A 53 1.68 -2.69 -9.62
CA ASN A 53 0.47 -2.59 -10.44
C ASN A 53 -0.75 -3.24 -9.77
N THR A 54 -0.95 -2.95 -8.48
CA THR A 54 -1.94 -3.64 -7.64
C THR A 54 -3.39 -3.47 -8.10
N ASN A 55 -4.20 -4.49 -7.81
CA ASN A 55 -5.66 -4.36 -7.84
C ASN A 55 -6.17 -3.80 -6.52
N TYR A 56 -7.27 -3.06 -6.57
CA TYR A 56 -7.93 -2.47 -5.40
C TYR A 56 -9.23 -3.20 -5.10
N ASN A 57 -9.68 -3.14 -3.84
CA ASN A 57 -10.93 -3.74 -3.41
C ASN A 57 -11.94 -2.65 -2.97
N PRO A 58 -12.88 -2.25 -3.85
CA PRO A 58 -13.82 -1.16 -3.57
C PRO A 58 -14.65 -1.37 -2.30
N THR A 59 -15.07 -2.61 -2.02
CA THR A 59 -15.86 -2.91 -0.82
C THR A 59 -15.06 -2.72 0.47
N ALA A 60 -13.77 -3.11 0.48
CA ALA A 60 -12.90 -2.88 1.64
C ALA A 60 -12.59 -1.39 1.82
N GLU A 61 -12.36 -0.68 0.72
CA GLU A 61 -12.12 0.77 0.71
C GLU A 61 -13.32 1.56 1.23
N GLU A 62 -14.52 1.29 0.70
CA GLU A 62 -15.78 1.94 1.14
C GLU A 62 -16.04 1.71 2.63
N LYS A 63 -15.83 0.48 3.13
CA LYS A 63 -16.02 0.16 4.54
C LYS A 63 -15.05 0.88 5.47
N ALA A 64 -13.81 1.07 5.03
CA ALA A 64 -12.79 1.77 5.80
C ALA A 64 -12.83 3.30 5.61
N GLY A 65 -13.52 3.79 4.56
CA GLY A 65 -13.47 5.20 4.15
C GLY A 65 -12.08 5.61 3.64
N ILE A 66 -11.30 4.67 3.11
CA ILE A 66 -9.93 4.87 2.61
C ILE A 66 -9.90 4.46 1.15
N PHE A 67 -9.52 5.38 0.26
CA PHE A 67 -9.57 5.17 -1.18
C PHE A 67 -8.18 5.35 -1.80
N ALA A 68 -7.49 4.24 -2.07
CA ALA A 68 -6.10 4.30 -2.47
C ALA A 68 -5.89 4.92 -3.86
N HIS A 69 -6.87 4.80 -4.76
CA HIS A 69 -6.85 5.53 -6.03
C HIS A 69 -6.87 7.06 -5.87
N GLN A 70 -7.56 7.60 -4.85
CA GLN A 70 -7.58 9.03 -4.59
C GLN A 70 -6.20 9.50 -4.11
N HIS A 71 -5.60 8.77 -3.18
CA HIS A 71 -4.23 9.04 -2.71
C HIS A 71 -3.20 8.96 -3.85
N LEU A 72 -3.33 7.98 -4.75
CA LEU A 72 -2.45 7.89 -5.92
C LEU A 72 -2.60 9.10 -6.85
N ALA A 73 -3.83 9.54 -7.12
CA ALA A 73 -4.07 10.71 -7.95
C ALA A 73 -3.48 12.00 -7.31
N GLU A 74 -3.65 12.17 -6.00
CA GLU A 74 -3.05 13.28 -5.25
C GLU A 74 -1.51 13.24 -5.29
N TYR A 75 -0.93 12.06 -5.09
CA TYR A 75 0.51 11.85 -5.20
C TYR A 75 1.05 12.25 -6.57
N LEU A 76 0.47 11.70 -7.65
CA LEU A 76 0.89 12.00 -9.02
C LEU A 76 0.71 13.48 -9.39
N LYS A 77 -0.32 14.14 -8.87
CA LYS A 77 -0.50 15.59 -9.03
C LYS A 77 0.65 16.36 -8.39
N ASN A 78 1.07 15.98 -7.20
CA ASN A 78 2.18 16.63 -6.49
C ASN A 78 3.52 16.40 -7.19
N GLU A 79 3.77 15.17 -7.67
CA GLU A 79 4.96 14.84 -8.45
C GLU A 79 5.04 15.65 -9.75
N LEU A 80 3.90 15.82 -10.43
CA LEU A 80 3.80 16.67 -11.62
C LEU A 80 4.18 18.12 -11.29
N ALA A 81 3.59 18.70 -10.25
CA ALA A 81 3.88 20.07 -9.83
C ALA A 81 5.35 20.26 -9.41
N ALA A 82 5.94 19.27 -8.73
CA ALA A 82 7.35 19.31 -8.32
C ALA A 82 8.32 19.21 -9.51
N SER A 83 7.96 18.42 -10.53
CA SER A 83 8.78 18.23 -11.74
C SER A 83 8.66 19.39 -12.72
N TYR A 84 7.55 20.13 -12.70
CA TYR A 84 7.25 21.23 -13.60
C TYR A 84 6.75 22.47 -12.83
N PRO A 85 7.64 23.16 -12.09
CA PRO A 85 7.28 24.42 -11.44
C PRO A 85 6.98 25.51 -12.47
N GLU A 86 6.03 26.41 -12.16
CA GLU A 86 5.70 27.59 -12.97
C GLU A 86 6.86 28.61 -13.07
#